data_AF-A0A8J8TRA1-F1
#
_entry.id   AF-A0A8J8TRA1-F1
#
_cell.length_a   1.000
_cell.length_b   1.000
_cell.length_c   1.000
_cell.angle_alpha   90.00
_cell.angle_beta   90.00
_cell.angle_gamma   90.00
#
_symmetry.space_group_name_H-M   'P 1'
#
loop_
_entity.id
_entity.type
_entity.pdbx_description
1 polymer ?
#
loop_
_entity_poly.entity_id
_entity_poly.type
_entity_poly.pdbx_seq_one_letter_code
_entity_poly.pdbx_strand_id
1 'polypeptide(L)'
;MSADSDIGYDCLLLDMDGVLVENSPSADFEGAVEDAFADFEINEPTPELREAFRTLAGITDKRLCELRSAETVDIGGLWTRREERAAENQLRTLRDGGKSAYADVSALAAIGVTKAIVSNNQHRTVNAVVDYHGFDAWASAWSGVEPTVDGATRAKPDPWYLEQMADRLDLERPLYVGDRPSDMLAARRAGFDSAYLNRTEERLPETAPEPTYEIHSLSELTAIMTPTNNSTEQTERSRSTAPSIETVAGLPTLARLERPTAPERIRLAVVADPHVSPTAEGTPKLFHRSADRLRAAFADAEARGADAVVSVGDLTKDGVPAEYECVDDCLADLNLPFLAVPGNHDVPKDPTNVYEHGDDHETPPIDRFVERYTPGELPYVARVGDLELVGINTASTPDGDLRRTHDGMVSADQLEWLERTLPDLSNPVVIMHHNTPSMYDQLREYIDSAHPEMSMPPTTREPERLCELFETHDVPLVLTGHLHILGVAAFGPTREVTVPATCSYPQGYVLVDIGPEGTAARYAPVTTSEGMTEAHAARRTGGDTSQGLTAFAAIRLASSPLLDELTDR
;
A
#
# COMPACT_ATOMS: atom_id res chain seq x y z
N MET A 1 -35.86 4.08 9.51
CA MET A 1 -35.40 5.21 10.34
C MET A 1 -34.09 5.64 9.74
N SER A 2 -34.02 6.87 9.24
CA SER A 2 -32.83 7.45 8.62
C SER A 2 -31.78 7.80 9.68
N ALA A 3 -30.51 7.65 9.32
CA ALA A 3 -29.38 8.42 9.81
C ALA A 3 -28.48 8.58 8.56
N ASP A 4 -28.60 9.66 7.78
CA ASP A 4 -27.92 10.95 8.03
C ASP A 4 -27.28 11.07 9.41
N SER A 5 -25.95 10.93 9.44
CA SER A 5 -25.09 11.43 10.51
C SER A 5 -24.13 12.46 9.93
N ASP A 6 -24.21 13.67 10.48
CA ASP A 6 -23.36 14.84 10.27
C ASP A 6 -21.90 14.55 9.85
N ILE A 7 -21.39 15.29 8.86
CA ILE A 7 -19.94 15.41 8.61
C ILE A 7 -19.37 16.32 9.70
N GLY A 8 -19.19 15.79 10.91
CA GLY A 8 -18.49 16.48 11.99
C GLY A 8 -17.01 16.12 11.98
N TYR A 9 -16.14 17.14 11.91
CA TYR A 9 -14.72 17.00 12.21
C TYR A 9 -14.52 17.06 13.73
N ASP A 10 -13.61 16.26 14.26
CA ASP A 10 -13.29 16.21 15.71
C ASP A 10 -12.06 17.05 16.08
N CYS A 11 -11.26 17.44 15.07
CA CYS A 11 -10.08 18.24 15.24
C CYS A 11 -9.73 19.06 13.99
N LEU A 12 -9.06 20.19 14.23
CA LEU A 12 -8.42 21.02 13.23
C LEU A 12 -6.90 20.95 13.38
N LEU A 13 -6.23 20.32 12.42
CA LEU A 13 -4.78 20.32 12.31
C LEU A 13 -4.36 21.47 11.40
N LEU A 14 -3.40 22.28 11.84
CA LEU A 14 -3.02 23.53 11.17
C LEU A 14 -1.53 23.51 10.83
N ASP A 15 -1.16 23.85 9.60
CA ASP A 15 0.21 24.32 9.37
C ASP A 15 0.46 25.65 10.10
N MET A 16 1.73 26.04 10.23
CA MET A 16 2.14 27.25 10.92
C MET A 16 2.50 28.38 9.96
N ASP A 17 3.52 28.19 9.14
CA ASP A 17 4.01 29.19 8.20
C ASP A 17 3.02 29.32 7.03
N GLY A 18 2.61 30.54 6.67
CA GLY A 18 1.62 30.79 5.61
C GLY A 18 0.14 30.62 6.03
N VAL A 19 -0.10 29.82 7.08
CA VAL A 19 -1.44 29.62 7.68
C VAL A 19 -1.68 30.51 8.89
N LEU A 20 -0.86 30.36 9.93
CA LEU A 20 -0.99 31.08 11.21
C LEU A 20 -0.11 32.33 11.26
N VAL A 21 1.12 32.23 10.76
CA VAL A 21 2.11 33.32 10.76
C VAL A 21 2.76 33.47 9.40
N GLU A 22 3.29 34.66 9.12
CA GLU A 22 4.07 34.91 7.91
C GLU A 22 5.30 33.97 7.80
N ASN A 23 5.63 33.59 6.56
CA ASN A 23 6.81 32.81 6.25
C ASN A 23 8.10 33.49 6.72
N SER A 24 9.07 32.69 7.18
CA SER A 24 10.41 33.22 7.45
C SER A 24 11.13 33.70 6.19
N PRO A 25 11.92 34.78 6.28
CA PRO A 25 12.80 35.22 5.20
C PRO A 25 13.77 34.10 4.77
N SER A 26 14.05 33.98 3.47
CA SER A 26 15.01 32.98 2.97
C SER A 26 16.40 33.13 3.58
N ALA A 27 16.79 34.36 3.91
CA ALA A 27 18.05 34.68 4.56
C ALA A 27 18.26 33.96 5.91
N ASP A 28 17.19 33.63 6.65
CA ASP A 28 17.29 32.90 7.91
C ASP A 28 17.81 31.47 7.68
N PHE A 29 17.46 30.87 6.54
CA PHE A 29 17.87 29.53 6.16
C PHE A 29 19.20 29.53 5.40
N GLU A 30 19.41 30.50 4.50
CA GLU A 30 20.67 30.64 3.74
C GLU A 30 21.84 30.93 4.69
N GLY A 31 21.68 31.87 5.63
CA GLY A 31 22.70 32.17 6.63
C GLY A 31 23.03 30.98 7.53
N ALA A 32 22.01 30.16 7.86
CA ALA A 32 22.21 28.98 8.69
C ALA A 32 23.08 27.90 8.03
N VAL A 33 22.99 27.77 6.70
CA VAL A 33 23.83 26.84 5.93
C VAL A 33 25.28 27.30 5.95
N GLU A 34 25.54 28.58 5.69
CA GLU A 34 26.91 29.13 5.71
C GLU A 34 27.52 29.07 7.12
N ASP A 35 26.73 29.40 8.16
CA ASP A 35 27.18 29.33 9.55
C ASP A 35 27.49 27.88 9.97
N ALA A 36 26.71 26.90 9.52
CA ALA A 36 26.97 25.49 9.80
C ALA A 36 28.22 24.97 9.09
N PHE A 37 28.45 25.36 7.83
CA PHE A 37 29.71 25.04 7.15
C PHE A 37 30.92 25.66 7.85
N ALA A 38 30.81 26.92 8.29
CA ALA A 38 31.86 27.59 9.04
C ALA A 38 32.14 26.90 10.39
N ASP A 39 31.11 26.48 11.11
CA ASP A 39 31.23 25.75 12.38
C ASP A 39 31.95 24.39 12.22
N PHE A 40 31.87 23.77 11.04
CA PHE A 40 32.56 22.52 10.68
C PHE A 40 33.89 22.75 9.95
N GLU A 41 34.37 23.99 9.87
CA GLU A 41 35.60 24.41 9.17
C GLU A 41 35.61 24.09 7.66
N ILE A 42 34.42 23.98 7.04
CA ILE A 42 34.23 23.73 5.61
C ILE A 42 34.23 25.08 4.88
N ASN A 43 35.43 25.56 4.54
CA ASN A 43 35.61 26.89 3.94
C ASN A 43 35.24 26.95 2.43
N GLU A 44 35.31 25.82 1.73
CA GLU A 44 35.00 25.71 0.29
C GLU A 44 34.09 24.49 0.03
N PRO A 45 32.80 24.54 0.42
CA PRO A 45 31.88 23.44 0.17
C PRO A 45 31.63 23.27 -1.33
N THR A 46 31.54 22.02 -1.80
CA THR A 46 31.15 21.70 -3.17
C THR A 46 29.77 22.28 -3.49
N PRO A 47 29.47 22.66 -4.75
CA PRO A 47 28.14 23.11 -5.14
C PRO A 47 27.05 22.10 -4.77
N GLU A 48 27.35 20.82 -4.89
CA GLU A 48 26.45 19.71 -4.58
C GLU A 48 26.13 19.63 -3.08
N LEU A 49 27.14 19.73 -2.21
CA LEU A 49 26.95 19.75 -0.76
C LEU A 49 26.16 21.00 -0.33
N ARG A 50 26.50 22.17 -0.87
CA ARG A 50 25.78 23.43 -0.59
C ARG A 50 24.32 23.34 -1.02
N GLU A 51 24.04 22.74 -2.17
CA GLU A 51 22.68 22.54 -2.67
C GLU A 51 21.88 21.60 -1.77
N ALA A 52 22.49 20.48 -1.35
CA ALA A 52 21.83 19.49 -0.51
C ALA A 52 21.36 20.07 0.83
N PHE A 53 22.12 21.01 1.41
CA PHE A 53 21.81 21.60 2.71
C PHE A 53 20.92 22.84 2.65
N ARG A 54 20.61 23.34 1.44
CA ARG A 54 19.85 24.59 1.28
C ARG A 54 18.40 24.47 1.74
N THR A 55 17.74 23.35 1.42
CA THR A 55 16.31 23.14 1.67
C THR A 55 16.06 21.79 2.32
N LEU A 56 14.91 21.63 2.99
CA LEU A 56 14.45 20.33 3.52
C LEU A 56 14.42 19.25 2.42
N ALA A 57 13.89 19.59 1.24
CA ALA A 57 13.84 18.68 0.09
C ALA A 57 15.22 18.38 -0.53
N GLY A 58 16.26 19.13 -0.15
CA GLY A 58 17.63 18.95 -0.63
C GLY A 58 18.29 17.69 -0.07
N ILE A 59 17.84 17.24 1.10
CA ILE A 59 18.33 16.05 1.80
C ILE A 59 17.41 14.86 1.50
N THR A 60 17.97 13.88 0.79
CA THR A 60 17.31 12.62 0.42
C THR A 60 18.29 11.47 0.66
N ASP A 61 17.80 10.27 0.95
CA ASP A 61 18.66 9.09 1.18
C ASP A 61 19.65 8.85 0.04
N LYS A 62 19.21 9.08 -1.20
CA LYS A 62 20.07 8.98 -2.38
C LYS A 62 21.23 9.99 -2.33
N ARG A 63 20.95 11.28 -2.10
CA ARG A 63 21.98 12.32 -2.02
C ARG A 63 22.89 12.15 -0.80
N LEU A 64 22.34 11.67 0.31
CA LEU A 64 23.10 11.35 1.51
C LEU A 64 24.08 10.19 1.27
N CYS A 65 23.65 9.14 0.57
CA CYS A 65 24.53 8.05 0.16
C CYS A 65 25.66 8.53 -0.77
N GLU A 66 25.34 9.38 -1.73
CA GLU A 66 26.33 9.99 -2.63
C GLU A 66 27.35 10.84 -1.84
N LEU A 67 26.87 11.71 -0.94
CA LEU A 67 27.73 12.57 -0.10
C LEU A 67 28.58 11.77 0.89
N ARG A 68 28.02 10.73 1.53
CA ARG A 68 28.75 9.84 2.46
C ARG A 68 29.84 9.03 1.75
N SER A 69 29.66 8.74 0.46
CA SER A 69 30.67 8.03 -0.35
C SER A 69 31.78 8.96 -0.85
N ALA A 70 31.51 10.25 -0.97
CA ALA A 70 32.39 11.24 -1.60
C ALA A 70 33.18 12.08 -0.60
N GLU A 71 32.68 12.29 0.62
CA GLU A 71 33.27 13.22 1.59
C GLU A 71 33.44 12.59 3.00
N THR A 72 34.45 13.05 3.75
CA THR A 72 34.75 12.60 5.14
C THR A 72 34.02 13.43 6.21
N VAL A 73 33.00 14.18 5.81
CA VAL A 73 32.26 15.09 6.68
C VAL A 73 31.18 14.35 7.47
N ASP A 74 31.00 14.69 8.74
CA ASP A 74 29.86 14.26 9.54
C ASP A 74 28.59 14.97 9.07
N ILE A 75 27.91 14.36 8.08
CA ILE A 75 26.68 14.86 7.48
C ILE A 75 25.55 15.00 8.50
N GLY A 76 25.47 14.07 9.46
CA GLY A 76 24.44 14.09 10.50
C GLY A 76 24.63 15.28 11.44
N GLY A 77 25.85 15.44 11.96
CA GLY A 77 26.22 16.58 12.80
C GLY A 77 26.06 17.92 12.08
N LEU A 78 26.47 18.00 10.81
CA LEU A 78 26.34 19.21 10.01
C LEU A 78 24.88 19.60 9.80
N TRP A 79 23.98 18.63 9.57
CA TRP A 79 22.56 18.90 9.37
C TRP A 79 21.90 19.39 10.66
N THR A 80 22.15 18.67 11.77
CA THR A 80 21.69 19.11 13.09
C THR A 80 22.15 20.53 13.38
N ARG A 81 23.41 20.85 13.06
CA ARG A 81 23.94 22.20 13.28
C ARG A 81 23.26 23.25 12.40
N ARG A 82 23.01 22.95 11.12
CA ARG A 82 22.24 23.81 10.21
C ARG A 82 20.84 24.08 10.74
N GLU A 83 20.14 23.07 11.23
CA GLU A 83 18.80 23.23 11.80
C GLU A 83 18.81 24.08 13.08
N GLU A 84 19.82 23.91 13.94
CA GLU A 84 20.01 24.77 15.12
C GLU A 84 20.23 26.23 14.74
N ARG A 85 21.10 26.51 13.76
CA ARG A 85 21.37 27.87 13.25
C ARG A 85 20.12 28.47 12.60
N ALA A 86 19.36 27.69 11.84
CA ALA A 86 18.11 28.14 11.23
C ALA A 86 17.08 28.53 12.29
N ALA A 87 16.94 27.73 13.35
CA ALA A 87 16.07 28.09 14.48
C ALA A 87 16.57 29.36 15.20
N GLU A 88 17.88 29.51 15.43
CA GLU A 88 18.46 30.72 16.04
C GLU A 88 18.19 31.99 15.22
N ASN A 89 18.28 31.90 13.90
CA ASN A 89 17.99 33.01 12.98
C ASN A 89 16.50 33.39 13.05
N GLN A 90 15.61 32.40 12.94
CA GLN A 90 14.17 32.63 13.00
C GLN A 90 13.72 33.19 14.37
N LEU A 91 14.33 32.75 15.47
CA LEU A 91 14.06 33.30 16.81
C LEU A 91 14.49 34.78 16.92
N ARG A 92 15.55 35.20 16.22
CA ARG A 92 15.93 36.63 16.14
C ARG A 92 14.89 37.40 15.32
N THR A 93 14.52 36.89 14.15
CA THR A 93 13.47 37.46 13.30
C THR A 93 12.16 37.65 14.06
N LEU A 94 11.74 36.65 14.84
CA LEU A 94 10.54 36.72 15.69
C LEU A 94 10.65 37.83 16.75
N ARG A 95 11.80 37.95 17.45
CA ARG A 95 12.04 39.00 18.45
C ARG A 95 12.07 40.40 17.87
N ASP A 96 12.52 40.52 16.63
CA ASP A 96 12.58 41.79 15.89
C ASP A 96 11.22 42.17 15.26
N GLY A 97 10.16 41.38 15.53
CA GLY A 97 8.79 41.65 15.09
C GLY A 97 8.44 41.06 13.72
N GLY A 98 9.28 40.18 13.16
CA GLY A 98 8.94 39.36 12.00
C GLY A 98 8.05 38.17 12.35
N LYS A 99 7.58 37.44 11.33
CA LYS A 99 6.62 36.32 11.45
C LYS A 99 5.34 36.74 12.17
N SER A 100 4.70 37.80 11.69
CA SER A 100 3.45 38.29 12.29
C SER A 100 2.33 37.26 12.12
N ALA A 101 1.46 37.14 13.13
CA ALA A 101 0.25 36.32 13.01
C ALA A 101 -0.75 36.97 12.05
N TYR A 102 -1.42 36.17 11.22
CA TYR A 102 -2.49 36.66 10.36
C TYR A 102 -3.71 37.07 11.18
N ALA A 103 -4.41 38.13 10.74
CA ALA A 103 -5.53 38.71 11.50
C ALA A 103 -6.70 37.72 11.72
N ASP A 104 -6.91 36.82 10.77
CA ASP A 104 -8.00 35.83 10.77
C ASP A 104 -7.71 34.58 11.62
N VAL A 105 -6.51 34.45 12.19
CA VAL A 105 -6.22 33.43 13.22
C VAL A 105 -7.16 33.58 14.43
N SER A 106 -7.61 34.80 14.70
CA SER A 106 -8.60 35.07 15.76
C SER A 106 -9.92 34.32 15.57
N ALA A 107 -10.27 33.90 14.33
CA ALA A 107 -11.46 33.09 14.06
C ALA A 107 -11.37 31.67 14.65
N LEU A 108 -10.17 31.12 14.84
CA LEU A 108 -9.97 29.77 15.37
C LEU A 108 -10.51 29.61 16.80
N ALA A 109 -10.60 30.70 17.56
CA ALA A 109 -11.17 30.70 18.91
C ALA A 109 -12.68 30.40 18.94
N ALA A 110 -13.39 30.65 17.83
CA ALA A 110 -14.84 30.37 17.73
C ALA A 110 -15.14 28.90 17.39
N ILE A 111 -14.14 28.15 16.95
CA ILE A 111 -14.29 26.74 16.57
C ILE A 111 -14.23 25.88 17.83
N GLY A 112 -15.22 25.01 18.04
CA GLY A 112 -15.37 24.23 19.28
C GLY A 112 -14.54 22.94 19.36
N VAL A 113 -13.84 22.55 18.30
CA VAL A 113 -13.09 21.29 18.21
C VAL A 113 -11.64 21.43 18.68
N THR A 114 -10.98 20.31 18.99
CA THR A 114 -9.56 20.27 19.32
C THR A 114 -8.73 20.89 18.20
N LYS A 115 -7.68 21.63 18.55
CA LYS A 115 -6.79 22.28 17.57
C LYS A 115 -5.35 21.88 17.86
N ALA A 116 -4.58 21.59 16.81
CA ALA A 116 -3.16 21.34 16.94
C ALA A 116 -2.37 21.85 15.73
N ILE A 117 -1.08 22.07 15.93
CA ILE A 117 -0.19 22.67 14.93
C ILE A 117 0.83 21.63 14.46
N VAL A 118 0.99 21.46 13.16
CA VAL A 118 1.97 20.55 12.57
C VAL A 118 2.74 21.27 11.47
N SER A 119 4.02 21.53 11.70
CA SER A 119 4.84 22.35 10.81
C SER A 119 6.12 21.67 10.32
N ASN A 120 6.53 22.00 9.09
CA ASN A 120 7.87 21.65 8.58
C ASN A 120 8.99 22.50 9.19
N ASN A 121 8.67 23.48 10.04
CA ASN A 121 9.65 24.27 10.75
C ASN A 121 10.27 23.47 11.90
N GLN A 122 11.46 23.85 12.39
CA GLN A 122 12.10 23.15 13.50
C GLN A 122 11.19 23.18 14.73
N HIS A 123 11.09 22.07 15.47
CA HIS A 123 10.27 22.01 16.69
C HIS A 123 10.59 23.15 17.68
N ARG A 124 11.87 23.52 17.78
CA ARG A 124 12.33 24.68 18.57
C ARG A 124 11.72 26.01 18.11
N THR A 125 11.59 26.22 16.80
CA THR A 125 10.98 27.41 16.22
C THR A 125 9.47 27.40 16.43
N VAL A 126 8.81 26.25 16.23
CA VAL A 126 7.37 26.09 16.49
C VAL A 126 7.04 26.44 17.94
N ASN A 127 7.79 25.90 18.92
CA ASN A 127 7.64 26.24 20.34
C ASN A 127 7.73 27.76 20.57
N ALA A 128 8.75 28.41 20.00
CA ALA A 128 8.94 29.84 20.18
C ALA A 128 7.81 30.69 19.56
N VAL A 129 7.28 30.29 18.40
CA VAL A 129 6.17 30.97 17.72
C VAL A 129 4.88 30.82 18.54
N VAL A 130 4.60 29.61 19.02
CA VAL A 130 3.44 29.31 19.88
C VAL A 130 3.49 30.16 21.14
N ASP A 131 4.63 30.20 21.82
CA ASP A 131 4.83 30.99 23.05
C ASP A 131 4.71 32.50 22.78
N TYR A 132 5.30 32.99 21.68
CA TYR A 132 5.34 34.42 21.37
C TYR A 132 3.97 35.01 21.02
N HIS A 133 3.17 34.27 20.24
CA HIS A 133 1.84 34.71 19.82
C HIS A 133 0.71 34.21 20.73
N GLY A 134 1.02 33.39 21.74
CA GLY A 134 0.05 32.85 22.69
C GLY A 134 -0.92 31.84 22.06
N PHE A 135 -0.43 31.00 21.14
CA PHE A 135 -1.25 29.97 20.50
C PHE A 135 -1.55 28.79 21.43
N ASP A 136 -0.76 28.60 22.49
CA ASP A 136 -0.99 27.64 23.57
C ASP A 136 -2.35 27.86 24.29
N ALA A 137 -2.91 29.07 24.20
CA ALA A 137 -4.23 29.38 24.71
C ALA A 137 -5.37 28.60 24.03
N TRP A 138 -5.16 28.10 22.80
CA TRP A 138 -6.18 27.38 22.04
C TRP A 138 -5.68 26.11 21.33
N ALA A 139 -4.39 25.99 21.04
CA ALA A 139 -3.79 24.78 20.47
C ALA A 139 -3.45 23.81 21.60
N SER A 140 -4.00 22.60 21.54
CA SER A 140 -3.82 21.56 22.57
C SER A 140 -2.48 20.82 22.44
N ALA A 141 -1.90 20.81 21.25
CA ALA A 141 -0.57 20.26 20.99
C ALA A 141 0.05 20.90 19.73
N TRP A 142 1.36 20.78 19.60
CA TRP A 142 2.07 21.20 18.41
C TRP A 142 3.34 20.35 18.17
N SER A 143 3.70 20.19 16.90
CA SER A 143 4.90 19.48 16.46
C SER A 143 5.62 20.27 15.38
N GLY A 144 6.94 20.10 15.35
CA GLY A 144 7.80 20.58 14.29
C GLY A 144 8.86 19.54 14.00
N VAL A 145 9.64 19.77 12.95
CA VAL A 145 10.65 18.83 12.48
C VAL A 145 11.76 18.66 13.52
N GLU A 146 12.15 17.41 13.80
CA GLU A 146 13.33 17.13 14.61
C GLU A 146 14.60 17.58 13.87
N PRO A 147 15.61 18.12 14.57
CA PRO A 147 16.84 18.64 13.94
C PRO A 147 17.79 17.49 13.55
N THR A 148 17.28 16.50 12.83
CA THR A 148 18.00 15.33 12.36
C THR A 148 17.72 15.12 10.88
N VAL A 149 18.58 14.35 10.24
CA VAL A 149 18.40 13.96 8.83
C VAL A 149 17.09 13.18 8.66
N ASP A 150 16.80 12.24 9.58
CA ASP A 150 15.56 11.46 9.58
C ASP A 150 14.32 12.35 9.81
N GLY A 151 14.42 13.38 10.64
CA GLY A 151 13.34 14.35 10.82
C GLY A 151 13.06 15.12 9.52
N ALA A 152 14.11 15.50 8.80
CA ALA A 152 14.00 16.19 7.52
C ALA A 152 13.35 15.34 6.43
N THR A 153 13.67 14.04 6.37
CA THR A 153 13.04 13.13 5.39
C THR A 153 11.56 12.87 5.70
N ARG A 154 11.16 12.95 6.97
CA ARG A 154 9.77 12.84 7.44
C ARG A 154 8.97 14.13 7.39
N ALA A 155 9.57 15.24 6.96
CA ALA A 155 8.85 16.50 6.81
C ALA A 155 7.81 16.39 5.67
N LYS A 156 6.71 17.14 5.76
CA LYS A 156 5.68 17.22 4.70
C LYS A 156 6.37 17.44 3.34
N PRO A 157 6.04 16.67 2.30
CA PRO A 157 4.78 15.97 2.11
C PRO A 157 4.68 14.57 2.72
N ASP A 158 5.68 14.06 3.42
CA ASP A 158 5.52 12.85 4.24
C ASP A 158 4.45 13.10 5.34
N PRO A 159 3.45 12.21 5.52
CA PRO A 159 2.38 12.40 6.51
C PRO A 159 2.83 12.16 7.97
N TRP A 160 4.06 11.70 8.21
CA TRP A 160 4.50 11.22 9.53
C TRP A 160 4.16 12.18 10.67
N TYR A 161 4.50 13.47 10.59
CA TYR A 161 4.16 14.41 11.67
C TYR A 161 2.66 14.67 11.84
N LEU A 162 1.85 14.48 10.79
CA LEU A 162 0.38 14.56 10.86
C LEU A 162 -0.19 13.31 11.54
N GLU A 163 0.28 12.12 11.15
CA GLU A 163 -0.11 10.83 11.74
C GLU A 163 0.28 10.78 13.21
N GLN A 164 1.52 11.13 13.56
CA GLN A 164 1.98 11.21 14.94
C GLN A 164 1.17 12.20 15.79
N MET A 165 0.68 13.29 15.20
CA MET A 165 -0.19 14.24 15.90
C MET A 165 -1.60 13.66 16.09
N ALA A 166 -2.14 13.00 15.07
CA ALA A 166 -3.44 12.34 15.15
C ALA A 166 -3.44 11.23 16.19
N ASP A 167 -2.43 10.36 16.19
CA ASP A 167 -2.25 9.31 17.20
C ASP A 167 -2.11 9.89 18.61
N ARG A 168 -1.32 10.97 18.76
CA ARG A 168 -1.12 11.63 20.06
C ARG A 168 -2.40 12.20 20.64
N LEU A 169 -3.32 12.63 19.78
CA LEU A 169 -4.58 13.27 20.17
C LEU A 169 -5.79 12.35 20.04
N ASP A 170 -5.60 11.10 19.61
CA ASP A 170 -6.65 10.10 19.38
C ASP A 170 -7.74 10.62 18.42
N LEU A 171 -7.30 11.14 17.27
CA LEU A 171 -8.19 11.77 16.28
C LEU A 171 -8.77 10.74 15.32
N GLU A 172 -10.09 10.78 15.11
CA GLU A 172 -10.80 9.92 14.16
C GLU A 172 -11.03 10.63 12.82
N ARG A 173 -11.34 11.94 12.84
CA ARG A 173 -11.71 12.73 11.65
C ARG A 173 -11.12 14.15 11.66
N PRO A 174 -9.79 14.30 11.56
CA PRO A 174 -9.17 15.62 11.49
C PRO A 174 -9.38 16.29 10.13
N LEU A 175 -9.62 17.60 10.15
CA LEU A 175 -9.43 18.45 8.97
C LEU A 175 -8.03 19.09 9.04
N TYR A 176 -7.21 18.88 8.02
CA TYR A 176 -5.90 19.54 7.92
C TYR A 176 -5.98 20.80 7.07
N VAL A 177 -5.41 21.91 7.57
CA VAL A 177 -5.38 23.20 6.87
C VAL A 177 -3.94 23.57 6.53
N GLY A 178 -3.66 23.80 5.26
CA GLY A 178 -2.34 24.18 4.76
C GLY A 178 -2.41 25.12 3.57
N ASP A 179 -1.32 25.81 3.25
CA ASP A 179 -1.24 26.81 2.17
C ASP A 179 -0.35 26.35 1.00
N ARG A 180 0.25 25.16 1.05
CA ARG A 180 1.14 24.67 -0.01
C ARG A 180 0.69 23.36 -0.66
N PRO A 181 1.15 23.07 -1.88
CA PRO A 181 0.99 21.75 -2.50
C PRO A 181 1.48 20.58 -1.62
N SER A 182 2.57 20.79 -0.86
CA SER A 182 3.11 19.79 0.08
C SER A 182 2.15 19.46 1.22
N ASP A 183 1.34 20.43 1.65
CA ASP A 183 0.34 20.22 2.70
C ASP A 183 -0.83 19.38 2.20
N MET A 184 -1.32 19.68 1.01
CA MET A 184 -2.40 18.92 0.38
C MET A 184 -1.96 17.47 0.14
N LEU A 185 -0.69 17.30 -0.28
CA LEU A 185 -0.11 15.97 -0.45
C LEU A 185 0.05 15.23 0.89
N ALA A 186 0.46 15.92 1.96
CA ALA A 186 0.58 15.33 3.29
C ALA A 186 -0.78 14.89 3.85
N ALA A 187 -1.82 15.74 3.78
CA ALA A 187 -3.16 15.37 4.21
C ALA A 187 -3.72 14.19 3.43
N ARG A 188 -3.59 14.20 2.09
CA ARG A 188 -4.04 13.06 1.28
C ARG A 188 -3.32 11.77 1.65
N ARG A 189 -2.02 11.83 1.96
CA ARG A 189 -1.23 10.66 2.39
C ARG A 189 -1.64 10.16 3.77
N ALA A 190 -1.96 11.07 4.69
CA ALA A 190 -2.49 10.74 6.02
C ALA A 190 -3.96 10.26 5.99
N GLY A 191 -4.65 10.38 4.84
CA GLY A 191 -6.07 10.08 4.71
C GLY A 191 -7.00 11.12 5.34
N PHE A 192 -6.50 12.35 5.55
CA PHE A 192 -7.25 13.43 6.17
C PHE A 192 -7.95 14.27 5.11
N ASP A 193 -9.15 14.76 5.44
CA ASP A 193 -9.75 15.85 4.69
C ASP A 193 -8.84 17.08 4.77
N SER A 194 -8.80 17.86 3.70
CA SER A 194 -7.91 19.02 3.62
C SER A 194 -8.64 20.29 3.21
N ALA A 195 -8.23 21.40 3.82
CA ALA A 195 -8.59 22.74 3.40
C ALA A 195 -7.35 23.46 2.88
N TYR A 196 -7.34 23.77 1.59
CA TYR A 196 -6.32 24.60 0.97
C TYR A 196 -6.61 26.08 1.25
N LEU A 197 -5.74 26.73 2.00
CA LEU A 197 -5.85 28.15 2.33
C LEU A 197 -5.20 29.01 1.23
N ASN A 198 -5.99 29.34 0.21
CA ASN A 198 -5.56 30.09 -0.95
C ASN A 198 -5.68 31.62 -0.75
N ARG A 199 -4.78 32.20 0.05
CA ARG A 199 -4.77 33.66 0.29
C ARG A 199 -4.38 34.49 -0.94
N THR A 200 -3.72 33.88 -1.92
CA THR A 200 -3.12 34.55 -3.09
C THR A 200 -3.93 34.38 -4.38
N GLU A 201 -5.03 33.61 -4.35
CA GLU A 201 -5.82 33.19 -5.52
C GLU A 201 -4.98 32.42 -6.56
N GLU A 202 -3.91 31.76 -6.13
CA GLU A 202 -3.07 30.93 -6.98
C GLU A 202 -3.60 29.50 -7.04
N ARG A 203 -3.77 28.98 -8.26
CA ARG A 203 -4.25 27.62 -8.45
C ARG A 203 -3.14 26.62 -8.08
N LEU A 204 -3.50 25.58 -7.34
CA LEU A 204 -2.62 24.44 -7.10
C LEU A 204 -2.15 23.84 -8.44
N PRO A 205 -0.90 23.37 -8.53
CA PRO A 205 -0.41 22.66 -9.72
C PRO A 205 -1.20 21.38 -9.93
N GLU A 206 -1.35 20.92 -11.18
CA GLU A 206 -2.12 19.71 -11.53
C GLU A 206 -1.58 18.42 -10.85
N THR A 207 -0.33 18.45 -10.39
CA THR A 207 0.31 17.36 -9.65
C THR A 207 -0.06 17.32 -8.17
N ALA A 208 -0.64 18.40 -7.62
CA ALA A 208 -1.15 18.43 -6.27
C ALA A 208 -2.53 17.78 -6.21
N PRO A 209 -2.85 17.07 -5.12
CA PRO A 209 -4.19 16.54 -4.95
C PRO A 209 -5.21 17.68 -4.79
N GLU A 210 -6.44 17.42 -5.26
CA GLU A 210 -7.57 18.33 -5.07
C GLU A 210 -7.95 18.36 -3.57
N PRO A 211 -8.05 19.55 -2.95
CA PRO A 211 -8.42 19.66 -1.54
C PRO A 211 -9.91 19.40 -1.34
N THR A 212 -10.31 18.97 -0.14
CA THR A 212 -11.72 18.82 0.22
C THR A 212 -12.43 20.18 0.20
N TYR A 213 -11.73 21.22 0.66
CA TYR A 213 -12.20 22.60 0.62
C TYR A 213 -11.09 23.53 0.12
N GLU A 214 -11.49 24.54 -0.65
CA GLU A 214 -10.65 25.71 -0.89
C GLU A 214 -11.25 26.88 -0.09
N ILE A 215 -10.41 27.54 0.71
CA ILE A 215 -10.80 28.69 1.54
C ILE A 215 -9.83 29.84 1.29
N HIS A 216 -10.28 31.08 1.45
CA HIS A 216 -9.45 32.28 1.28
C HIS A 216 -9.15 32.97 2.62
N SER A 217 -9.88 32.61 3.68
CA SER A 217 -9.62 33.01 5.06
C SER A 217 -9.94 31.91 6.06
N LEU A 218 -9.20 31.87 7.17
CA LEU A 218 -9.49 30.98 8.31
C LEU A 218 -10.89 31.22 8.91
N SER A 219 -11.50 32.39 8.66
CA SER A 219 -12.86 32.69 9.10
C SER A 219 -13.91 31.75 8.51
N GLU A 220 -13.67 31.23 7.30
CA GLU A 220 -14.58 30.33 6.57
C GLU A 220 -14.67 28.94 7.20
N LEU A 221 -13.67 28.53 7.98
CA LEU A 221 -13.67 27.25 8.70
C LEU A 221 -14.83 27.13 9.66
N THR A 222 -15.36 28.23 10.19
CA THR A 222 -16.55 28.20 11.08
C THR A 222 -17.75 27.58 10.39
N ALA A 223 -17.94 27.85 9.09
CA ALA A 223 -19.05 27.29 8.31
C ALA A 223 -18.84 25.81 8.00
N ILE A 224 -17.58 25.39 7.80
CA ILE A 224 -17.21 23.99 7.57
C ILE A 224 -17.35 23.17 8.85
N MET A 225 -17.06 23.77 10.01
CA MET A 225 -17.01 23.11 11.32
C MET A 225 -18.36 23.08 12.06
N THR A 226 -19.41 23.71 11.51
CA THR A 226 -20.73 23.75 12.14
C THR A 226 -21.67 22.77 11.42
N PRO A 227 -22.30 21.80 12.10
CA PRO A 227 -23.29 20.93 11.47
C PRO A 227 -24.47 21.75 10.94
N THR A 228 -24.71 21.69 9.63
CA THR A 228 -25.76 22.43 8.95
C THR A 228 -27.11 21.74 9.15
N ASN A 229 -27.82 22.13 10.21
CA ASN A 229 -29.27 22.01 10.22
C ASN A 229 -29.85 23.05 9.25
N ASN A 230 -30.09 22.66 7.99
CA ASN A 230 -31.16 23.25 7.18
C ASN A 230 -31.50 22.38 5.96
N SER A 231 -32.64 21.70 6.06
CA SER A 231 -33.54 21.43 4.95
C SER A 231 -33.81 22.72 4.16
N THR A 232 -33.71 22.71 2.83
CA THR A 232 -34.82 22.74 1.84
C THR A 232 -34.26 23.08 0.44
N GLU A 233 -34.84 22.46 -0.59
CA GLU A 233 -34.82 22.85 -2.02
C GLU A 233 -33.57 22.53 -2.86
N GLN A 234 -33.55 21.38 -3.56
CA GLN A 234 -34.02 21.30 -4.95
C GLN A 234 -33.92 19.86 -5.51
N THR A 235 -35.11 19.28 -5.68
CA THR A 235 -35.59 18.58 -6.89
C THR A 235 -34.90 17.29 -7.39
N GLU A 236 -35.53 16.17 -7.00
CA GLU A 236 -35.92 15.01 -7.84
C GLU A 236 -34.94 14.46 -8.89
N ARG A 237 -34.44 13.24 -8.65
CA ARG A 237 -34.86 12.06 -9.44
C ARG A 237 -34.44 10.72 -8.79
N SER A 238 -35.46 9.86 -8.68
CA SER A 238 -35.43 8.39 -8.63
C SER A 238 -34.89 7.68 -7.38
N ARG A 239 -35.82 7.04 -6.68
CA ARG A 239 -35.61 5.92 -5.74
C ARG A 239 -35.22 4.66 -6.51
N SER A 240 -34.28 3.86 -5.98
CA SER A 240 -34.34 2.38 -5.87
C SER A 240 -32.94 1.77 -5.73
N THR A 241 -32.74 0.97 -4.66
CA THR A 241 -32.04 -0.34 -4.53
C THR A 241 -31.19 -0.48 -3.25
N ALA A 242 -31.04 -1.72 -2.81
CA ALA A 242 -30.33 -2.22 -1.62
C ALA A 242 -28.81 -1.85 -1.65
N PRO A 243 -28.03 -2.05 -0.57
CA PRO A 243 -26.67 -1.50 -0.50
C PRO A 243 -25.81 -2.09 -1.62
N SER A 244 -25.26 -1.22 -2.45
CA SER A 244 -24.45 -1.54 -3.62
C SER A 244 -23.07 -2.08 -3.21
N ILE A 245 -22.43 -2.81 -4.13
CA ILE A 245 -21.04 -3.28 -4.06
C ILE A 245 -20.02 -2.10 -4.10
N GLU A 246 -20.48 -0.85 -4.12
CA GLU A 246 -19.71 0.38 -4.01
C GLU A 246 -19.57 0.74 -2.51
N THR A 247 -18.42 0.90 -1.87
CA THR A 247 -17.05 1.13 -2.31
C THR A 247 -16.21 0.82 -1.07
N VAL A 248 -15.21 -0.06 -1.12
CA VAL A 248 -14.08 0.09 -0.17
C VAL A 248 -13.34 1.32 -0.68
N ALA A 249 -13.62 2.48 -0.08
CA ALA A 249 -13.12 3.76 -0.58
C ALA A 249 -11.59 3.73 -0.77
N GLY A 250 -11.12 4.16 -1.95
CA GLY A 250 -9.71 4.37 -2.25
C GLY A 250 -8.92 3.20 -2.86
N LEU A 251 -9.47 1.98 -2.96
CA LEU A 251 -8.73 0.85 -3.55
C LEU A 251 -8.93 0.75 -5.08
N PRO A 252 -7.85 0.58 -5.87
CA PRO A 252 -7.97 0.29 -7.30
C PRO A 252 -8.78 -0.98 -7.57
N THR A 253 -9.84 -0.85 -8.37
CA THR A 253 -10.63 -2.01 -8.82
C THR A 253 -9.92 -2.67 -9.99
N LEU A 254 -9.55 -3.94 -9.85
CA LEU A 254 -8.90 -4.72 -10.91
C LEU A 254 -9.93 -5.30 -11.87
N ALA A 255 -11.00 -5.87 -11.31
CA ALA A 255 -12.05 -6.51 -12.07
C ALA A 255 -13.43 -6.27 -11.44
N ARG A 256 -14.44 -6.06 -12.29
CA ARG A 256 -15.85 -6.29 -11.95
C ARG A 256 -16.39 -7.39 -12.85
N LEU A 257 -16.88 -8.46 -12.24
CA LEU A 257 -17.30 -9.68 -12.91
C LEU A 257 -18.78 -9.93 -12.64
N GLU A 258 -19.50 -10.48 -13.61
CA GLU A 258 -20.92 -10.84 -13.41
C GLU A 258 -21.09 -12.02 -12.45
N ARG A 259 -20.07 -12.89 -12.35
CA ARG A 259 -20.08 -14.11 -11.54
C ARG A 259 -18.71 -14.35 -10.88
N PRO A 260 -18.65 -15.12 -9.77
CA PRO A 260 -19.78 -15.70 -9.04
C PRO A 260 -20.65 -14.63 -8.37
N THR A 261 -21.83 -15.03 -7.93
CA THR A 261 -22.72 -14.22 -7.08
C THR A 261 -23.05 -14.98 -5.81
N ALA A 262 -23.37 -14.24 -4.76
CA ALA A 262 -23.81 -14.79 -3.48
C ALA A 262 -25.05 -14.03 -2.98
N PRO A 263 -26.00 -14.67 -2.27
CA PRO A 263 -27.18 -14.00 -1.73
C PRO A 263 -26.86 -12.88 -0.72
N GLU A 264 -25.78 -13.04 0.05
CA GLU A 264 -25.22 -12.05 0.95
C GLU A 264 -23.77 -11.74 0.54
N ARG A 265 -23.26 -10.57 0.93
CA ARG A 265 -21.88 -10.20 0.61
C ARG A 265 -20.91 -11.09 1.37
N ILE A 266 -19.96 -11.66 0.65
CA ILE A 266 -18.82 -12.41 1.17
C ILE A 266 -17.55 -11.70 0.69
N ARG A 267 -16.59 -11.45 1.59
CA ARG A 267 -15.31 -10.80 1.29
C ARG A 267 -14.16 -11.73 1.61
N LEU A 268 -13.40 -12.11 0.59
CA LEU A 268 -12.14 -12.80 0.76
C LEU A 268 -10.98 -11.81 0.68
N ALA A 269 -10.01 -11.95 1.58
CA ALA A 269 -8.69 -11.35 1.41
C ALA A 269 -7.75 -12.41 0.83
N VAL A 270 -7.36 -12.23 -0.43
CA VAL A 270 -6.56 -13.20 -1.17
C VAL A 270 -5.11 -12.74 -1.19
N VAL A 271 -4.23 -13.47 -0.52
CA VAL A 271 -2.79 -13.21 -0.44
C VAL A 271 -2.04 -14.21 -1.32
N ALA A 272 -0.91 -13.78 -1.89
CA ALA A 272 -0.08 -14.64 -2.73
C ALA A 272 1.39 -14.37 -2.46
N ASP A 273 2.21 -15.40 -2.65
CA ASP A 273 3.66 -15.28 -2.76
C ASP A 273 4.29 -14.38 -1.67
N PRO A 274 4.00 -14.58 -0.36
CA PRO A 274 4.71 -13.86 0.68
C PRO A 274 6.18 -14.25 0.75
N HIS A 275 6.57 -15.45 0.30
CA HIS A 275 7.96 -15.92 0.33
C HIS A 275 8.61 -15.63 1.70
N VAL A 276 7.92 -16.02 2.78
CA VAL A 276 8.34 -15.68 4.14
C VAL A 276 9.73 -16.23 4.37
N SER A 277 10.63 -15.35 4.80
CA SER A 277 11.99 -15.71 5.17
C SER A 277 12.48 -14.91 6.37
N PRO A 278 12.87 -15.56 7.49
CA PRO A 278 13.41 -14.87 8.66
C PRO A 278 14.89 -14.47 8.49
N THR A 279 15.56 -14.94 7.43
CA THR A 279 17.02 -14.80 7.27
C THR A 279 17.46 -14.14 5.95
N ALA A 280 16.58 -14.04 4.96
CA ALA A 280 16.98 -13.50 3.65
C ALA A 280 16.93 -11.96 3.63
N GLU A 281 18.03 -11.31 3.22
CA GLU A 281 18.15 -9.86 3.14
C GLU A 281 18.66 -9.38 1.77
N GLY A 282 18.44 -8.10 1.46
CA GLY A 282 19.04 -7.45 0.28
C GLY A 282 18.60 -7.99 -1.09
N THR A 283 17.45 -8.67 -1.18
CA THR A 283 16.99 -9.29 -2.44
C THR A 283 16.08 -8.36 -3.25
N PRO A 284 15.99 -8.53 -4.59
CA PRO A 284 15.02 -7.80 -5.43
C PRO A 284 13.55 -7.98 -5.02
N LYS A 285 13.25 -9.10 -4.35
CA LYS A 285 11.92 -9.42 -3.80
C LYS A 285 11.71 -8.92 -2.36
N LEU A 286 12.71 -8.27 -1.75
CA LEU A 286 12.68 -7.71 -0.40
C LEU A 286 12.25 -8.71 0.69
N PHE A 287 12.83 -9.92 0.67
CA PHE A 287 12.44 -10.98 1.59
C PHE A 287 12.59 -10.63 3.08
N HIS A 288 13.50 -9.73 3.45
CA HIS A 288 13.63 -9.23 4.83
C HIS A 288 12.39 -8.49 5.35
N ARG A 289 11.44 -8.15 4.48
CA ARG A 289 10.15 -7.54 4.85
C ARG A 289 8.96 -8.49 4.66
N SER A 290 9.20 -9.73 4.23
CA SER A 290 8.15 -10.68 3.85
C SER A 290 7.15 -10.97 4.98
N ALA A 291 7.66 -11.31 6.17
CA ALA A 291 6.83 -11.59 7.34
C ALA A 291 6.02 -10.36 7.78
N ASP A 292 6.66 -9.19 7.85
CA ASP A 292 5.98 -7.95 8.26
C ASP A 292 4.90 -7.53 7.26
N ARG A 293 5.15 -7.71 5.96
CA ARG A 293 4.17 -7.44 4.89
C ARG A 293 3.01 -8.43 4.93
N LEU A 294 3.26 -9.69 5.27
CA LEU A 294 2.20 -10.67 5.47
C LEU A 294 1.33 -10.32 6.67
N ARG A 295 1.93 -9.93 7.81
CA ARG A 295 1.19 -9.45 8.98
C ARG A 295 0.38 -8.18 8.68
N ALA A 296 0.96 -7.25 7.93
CA ALA A 296 0.25 -6.05 7.48
C ALA A 296 -0.95 -6.38 6.60
N ALA A 297 -0.82 -7.37 5.69
CA ALA A 297 -1.93 -7.85 4.88
C ALA A 297 -3.07 -8.43 5.74
N PHE A 298 -2.72 -9.24 6.75
CA PHE A 298 -3.68 -9.82 7.67
C PHE A 298 -4.42 -8.77 8.50
N ALA A 299 -3.68 -7.82 9.10
CA ALA A 299 -4.26 -6.74 9.89
C ALA A 299 -5.18 -5.85 9.04
N ASP A 300 -4.77 -5.49 7.82
CA ASP A 300 -5.58 -4.68 6.91
C ASP A 300 -6.81 -5.45 6.40
N ALA A 301 -6.70 -6.77 6.17
CA ALA A 301 -7.84 -7.62 5.82
C ALA A 301 -8.90 -7.67 6.93
N GLU A 302 -8.47 -7.82 8.19
CA GLU A 302 -9.36 -7.77 9.35
C GLU A 302 -10.03 -6.41 9.50
N ALA A 303 -9.26 -5.32 9.40
CA ALA A 303 -9.77 -3.96 9.48
C ALA A 303 -10.81 -3.66 8.39
N ARG A 304 -10.69 -4.30 7.22
CA ARG A 304 -11.63 -4.18 6.11
C ARG A 304 -12.80 -5.19 6.19
N GLY A 305 -12.91 -5.96 7.26
CA GLY A 305 -14.00 -6.90 7.48
C GLY A 305 -14.05 -8.01 6.43
N ALA A 306 -12.90 -8.62 6.15
CA ALA A 306 -12.85 -9.87 5.41
C ALA A 306 -13.44 -11.02 6.24
N ASP A 307 -14.10 -11.97 5.56
CA ASP A 307 -14.71 -13.14 6.16
C ASP A 307 -13.72 -14.32 6.27
N ALA A 308 -12.73 -14.35 5.38
CA ALA A 308 -11.63 -15.30 5.39
C ALA A 308 -10.40 -14.73 4.67
N VAL A 309 -9.23 -15.22 5.06
CA VAL A 309 -7.98 -15.03 4.32
C VAL A 309 -7.69 -16.30 3.51
N VAL A 310 -7.40 -16.12 2.23
CA VAL A 310 -7.09 -17.22 1.31
C VAL A 310 -5.70 -17.02 0.72
N SER A 311 -4.84 -18.03 0.79
CA SER A 311 -3.52 -18.00 0.16
C SER A 311 -3.47 -18.86 -1.10
N VAL A 312 -3.01 -18.27 -2.20
CA VAL A 312 -2.77 -18.98 -3.47
C VAL A 312 -1.32 -19.47 -3.59
N GLY A 313 -0.63 -19.71 -2.47
CA GLY A 313 0.66 -20.41 -2.43
C GLY A 313 1.90 -19.53 -2.31
N ASP A 314 3.04 -20.22 -2.30
CA ASP A 314 4.40 -19.71 -2.02
C ASP A 314 4.46 -18.98 -0.67
N LEU A 315 3.93 -19.65 0.37
CA LEU A 315 3.97 -19.15 1.74
C LEU A 315 5.41 -18.95 2.23
N THR A 316 6.28 -19.87 1.86
CA THR A 316 7.70 -19.88 2.20
C THR A 316 8.57 -19.49 1.01
N LYS A 317 9.80 -19.05 1.27
CA LYS A 317 10.74 -18.69 0.20
C LYS A 317 11.40 -19.94 -0.39
N ASP A 318 11.83 -20.87 0.45
CA ASP A 318 12.53 -22.10 0.06
C ASP A 318 11.90 -23.35 0.70
N GLY A 319 10.87 -23.24 1.53
CA GLY A 319 10.25 -24.40 2.18
C GLY A 319 11.04 -24.98 3.35
N VAL A 320 12.04 -24.25 3.88
CA VAL A 320 12.78 -24.71 5.06
C VAL A 320 11.90 -24.67 6.33
N PRO A 321 12.14 -25.54 7.34
CA PRO A 321 11.34 -25.59 8.55
C PRO A 321 11.19 -24.23 9.27
N ALA A 322 12.26 -23.44 9.34
CA ALA A 322 12.24 -22.13 10.01
C ALA A 322 11.35 -21.10 9.30
N GLU A 323 11.16 -21.22 7.98
CA GLU A 323 10.26 -20.34 7.23
C GLU A 323 8.80 -20.70 7.51
N TYR A 324 8.52 -21.99 7.60
CA TYR A 324 7.23 -22.50 8.00
C TYR A 324 6.86 -22.14 9.45
N GLU A 325 7.81 -22.20 10.37
CA GLU A 325 7.65 -21.68 11.75
C GLU A 325 7.33 -20.18 11.73
N CYS A 326 8.02 -19.40 10.90
CA CYS A 326 7.75 -17.97 10.76
C CYS A 326 6.36 -17.67 10.17
N VAL A 327 5.90 -18.46 9.19
CA VAL A 327 4.52 -18.39 8.68
C VAL A 327 3.51 -18.72 9.78
N ASP A 328 3.78 -19.76 10.59
CA ASP A 328 2.92 -20.14 11.71
C ASP A 328 2.82 -19.03 12.75
N ASP A 329 3.92 -18.33 13.03
CA ASP A 329 3.96 -17.15 13.90
C ASP A 329 3.14 -15.99 13.32
N CYS A 330 3.22 -15.71 12.02
CA CYS A 330 2.38 -14.69 11.37
C CYS A 330 0.88 -15.02 11.48
N LEU A 331 0.52 -16.30 11.42
CA LEU A 331 -0.87 -16.76 11.53
C LEU A 331 -1.38 -16.78 12.98
N ALA A 332 -0.50 -16.79 13.97
CA ALA A 332 -0.90 -16.82 15.38
C ALA A 332 -1.72 -15.58 15.78
N ASP A 333 -1.48 -14.45 15.11
CA ASP A 333 -2.17 -13.18 15.34
C ASP A 333 -3.43 -12.99 14.47
N LEU A 334 -3.69 -13.90 13.52
CA LEU A 334 -4.83 -13.82 12.59
C LEU A 334 -6.10 -14.41 13.24
N ASN A 335 -7.15 -13.61 13.33
CA ASN A 335 -8.46 -13.97 13.91
C ASN A 335 -9.48 -14.45 12.87
N LEU A 336 -9.10 -14.48 11.59
CA LEU A 336 -9.94 -14.96 10.50
C LEU A 336 -9.62 -16.40 10.12
N PRO A 337 -10.58 -17.16 9.57
CA PRO A 337 -10.30 -18.41 8.90
C PRO A 337 -9.22 -18.24 7.82
N PHE A 338 -8.23 -19.14 7.82
CA PHE A 338 -7.16 -19.18 6.83
C PHE A 338 -7.22 -20.48 6.03
N LEU A 339 -7.20 -20.35 4.70
CA LEU A 339 -7.20 -21.49 3.76
C LEU A 339 -6.11 -21.26 2.71
N ALA A 340 -5.31 -22.27 2.39
CA ALA A 340 -4.24 -22.14 1.41
C ALA A 340 -4.20 -23.30 0.41
N VAL A 341 -3.45 -23.09 -0.67
CA VAL A 341 -2.89 -24.13 -1.54
C VAL A 341 -1.36 -23.95 -1.59
N PRO A 342 -0.57 -25.01 -1.79
CA PRO A 342 0.89 -24.90 -1.84
C PRO A 342 1.35 -24.27 -3.15
N GLY A 343 2.42 -23.47 -3.08
CA GLY A 343 3.17 -23.03 -4.25
C GLY A 343 4.42 -23.88 -4.50
N ASN A 344 5.11 -23.64 -5.60
CA ASN A 344 6.30 -24.44 -5.97
C ASN A 344 7.47 -24.27 -5.00
N HIS A 345 7.51 -23.21 -4.19
CA HIS A 345 8.50 -23.02 -3.13
C HIS A 345 8.11 -23.67 -1.78
N ASP A 346 6.86 -24.11 -1.64
CA ASP A 346 6.39 -24.78 -0.41
C ASP A 346 6.66 -26.30 -0.42
N VAL A 347 7.04 -26.87 -1.56
CA VAL A 347 7.10 -28.32 -1.76
C VAL A 347 8.51 -28.82 -2.01
N PRO A 348 8.88 -30.05 -1.57
CA PRO A 348 10.25 -30.54 -1.71
C PRO A 348 10.73 -30.60 -3.16
N LYS A 349 11.94 -30.09 -3.42
CA LYS A 349 12.67 -30.31 -4.67
C LYS A 349 13.74 -31.40 -4.53
N ASP A 350 14.27 -31.84 -5.66
CA ASP A 350 15.46 -32.69 -5.68
C ASP A 350 16.71 -31.85 -5.34
N PRO A 351 17.81 -32.44 -4.85
CA PRO A 351 18.99 -31.66 -4.45
C PRO A 351 19.67 -30.95 -5.61
N THR A 352 20.50 -29.93 -5.31
CA THR A 352 21.09 -29.03 -6.33
C THR A 352 21.98 -29.76 -7.34
N ASN A 353 22.52 -30.92 -6.96
CA ASN A 353 23.32 -31.77 -7.83
C ASN A 353 22.50 -32.59 -8.86
N VAL A 354 21.18 -32.65 -8.71
CA VAL A 354 20.23 -33.31 -9.63
C VAL A 354 19.41 -32.28 -10.39
N TYR A 355 18.99 -31.21 -9.72
CA TYR A 355 18.25 -30.09 -10.30
C TYR A 355 18.91 -28.79 -9.87
N GLU A 356 19.39 -27.97 -10.80
CA GLU A 356 20.20 -26.77 -10.50
C GLU A 356 19.49 -25.76 -9.56
N HIS A 357 18.15 -25.70 -9.61
CA HIS A 357 17.34 -24.87 -8.74
C HIS A 357 16.72 -25.66 -7.58
N GLY A 358 17.29 -26.81 -7.26
CA GLY A 358 16.83 -27.72 -6.23
C GLY A 358 17.20 -27.31 -4.80
N ASP A 359 16.84 -28.18 -3.85
CA ASP A 359 16.95 -27.92 -2.40
C ASP A 359 18.07 -28.76 -1.79
N ASP A 360 19.10 -28.12 -1.21
CA ASP A 360 20.11 -28.80 -0.38
C ASP A 360 19.76 -28.80 1.12
N HIS A 361 18.57 -28.32 1.45
CA HIS A 361 17.99 -28.34 2.78
C HIS A 361 16.87 -29.37 2.88
N GLU A 362 16.42 -29.62 4.10
CA GLU A 362 15.19 -30.37 4.33
C GLU A 362 13.99 -29.47 4.04
N THR A 363 13.05 -29.96 3.24
CA THR A 363 11.73 -29.35 3.04
C THR A 363 10.70 -30.33 3.64
N PRO A 364 9.85 -29.90 4.59
CA PRO A 364 8.82 -30.74 5.15
C PRO A 364 7.95 -31.41 4.07
N PRO A 365 7.45 -32.63 4.29
CA PRO A 365 6.54 -33.26 3.35
C PRO A 365 5.25 -32.44 3.19
N ILE A 366 4.63 -32.56 2.02
CA ILE A 366 3.35 -31.91 1.69
C ILE A 366 2.27 -32.12 2.76
N ASP A 367 2.27 -33.26 3.44
CA ASP A 367 1.33 -33.59 4.52
C ASP A 367 1.34 -32.55 5.64
N ARG A 368 2.49 -31.96 5.95
CA ARG A 368 2.60 -30.88 6.95
C ARG A 368 1.86 -29.63 6.48
N PHE A 369 1.95 -29.29 5.19
CA PHE A 369 1.21 -28.17 4.60
C PHE A 369 -0.29 -28.42 4.67
N VAL A 370 -0.72 -29.64 4.29
CA VAL A 370 -2.12 -30.07 4.30
C VAL A 370 -2.71 -29.98 5.71
N GLU A 371 -2.01 -30.52 6.71
CA GLU A 371 -2.47 -30.48 8.11
C GLU A 371 -2.61 -29.05 8.64
N ARG A 372 -1.69 -28.15 8.26
CA ARG A 372 -1.58 -26.83 8.88
C ARG A 372 -2.41 -25.73 8.20
N TYR A 373 -2.52 -25.76 6.87
CA TYR A 373 -3.05 -24.64 6.07
C TYR A 373 -4.26 -24.99 5.21
N THR A 374 -4.71 -26.24 5.21
CA THR A 374 -5.93 -26.66 4.51
C THR A 374 -6.95 -27.24 5.49
N PRO A 375 -8.16 -27.61 5.06
CA PRO A 375 -9.12 -28.37 5.87
C PRO A 375 -8.67 -29.79 6.28
N GLY A 376 -7.39 -30.15 6.11
CA GLY A 376 -6.84 -31.48 6.41
C GLY A 376 -6.79 -32.43 5.20
N GLU A 377 -7.16 -31.95 4.02
CA GLU A 377 -7.04 -32.69 2.75
C GLU A 377 -6.68 -31.76 1.59
N LEU A 378 -6.20 -32.35 0.49
CA LEU A 378 -5.91 -31.66 -0.76
C LEU A 378 -6.04 -32.67 -1.92
N PRO A 379 -6.83 -32.39 -2.97
CA PRO A 379 -7.66 -31.21 -3.17
C PRO A 379 -8.83 -31.14 -2.17
N TYR A 380 -9.43 -29.96 -1.98
CA TYR A 380 -10.52 -29.77 -1.03
C TYR A 380 -11.64 -28.85 -1.55
N VAL A 381 -12.82 -28.97 -0.94
CA VAL A 381 -13.90 -27.96 -1.02
C VAL A 381 -14.17 -27.41 0.37
N ALA A 382 -14.04 -26.10 0.54
CA ALA A 382 -14.36 -25.38 1.76
C ALA A 382 -15.54 -24.43 1.53
N ARG A 383 -16.22 -24.03 2.62
CA ARG A 383 -17.27 -23.01 2.57
C ARG A 383 -16.88 -21.77 3.35
N VAL A 384 -17.06 -20.60 2.73
CA VAL A 384 -16.96 -19.29 3.38
C VAL A 384 -18.31 -18.61 3.19
N GLY A 385 -19.18 -18.65 4.20
CA GLY A 385 -20.59 -18.33 4.01
C GLY A 385 -21.23 -19.28 2.98
N ASP A 386 -21.92 -18.70 1.99
CA ASP A 386 -22.53 -19.44 0.87
C ASP A 386 -21.55 -19.72 -0.29
N LEU A 387 -20.29 -19.26 -0.19
CA LEU A 387 -19.29 -19.48 -1.23
C LEU A 387 -18.67 -20.87 -1.13
N GLU A 388 -18.56 -21.55 -2.27
CA GLU A 388 -17.87 -22.83 -2.41
C GLU A 388 -16.46 -22.59 -2.95
N LEU A 389 -15.44 -22.75 -2.10
CA LEU A 389 -14.03 -22.53 -2.44
C LEU A 389 -13.35 -23.87 -2.72
N VAL A 390 -12.77 -24.03 -3.90
CA VAL A 390 -12.11 -25.27 -4.35
C VAL A 390 -10.59 -25.06 -4.36
N GLY A 391 -9.85 -25.75 -3.50
CA GLY A 391 -8.39 -25.69 -3.47
C GLY A 391 -7.75 -26.87 -4.19
N ILE A 392 -6.89 -26.60 -5.17
CA ILE A 392 -6.15 -27.63 -5.92
C ILE A 392 -4.63 -27.41 -5.87
N ASN A 393 -3.87 -28.50 -5.91
CA ASN A 393 -2.42 -28.51 -5.89
C ASN A 393 -1.87 -28.53 -7.32
N THR A 394 -1.15 -27.47 -7.68
CA THR A 394 -0.37 -27.42 -8.93
C THR A 394 1.13 -27.58 -8.68
N ALA A 395 1.60 -27.54 -7.44
CA ALA A 395 3.01 -27.45 -7.10
C ALA A 395 3.71 -28.81 -6.94
N SER A 396 2.95 -29.86 -6.59
CA SER A 396 3.49 -31.21 -6.42
C SER A 396 2.54 -32.29 -6.96
N THR A 397 3.13 -33.42 -7.32
CA THR A 397 2.41 -34.62 -7.76
C THR A 397 2.72 -35.80 -6.85
N PRO A 398 1.79 -36.77 -6.69
CA PRO A 398 2.00 -37.93 -5.82
C PRO A 398 3.22 -38.80 -6.19
N ASP A 399 3.64 -38.78 -7.46
CA ASP A 399 4.79 -39.52 -7.98
C ASP A 399 6.12 -38.75 -7.89
N GLY A 400 6.08 -37.47 -7.49
CA GLY A 400 7.26 -36.62 -7.35
C GLY A 400 7.81 -36.03 -8.65
N ASP A 401 7.08 -36.06 -9.78
CA ASP A 401 7.56 -35.51 -11.06
C ASP A 401 7.94 -34.01 -10.99
N LEU A 402 7.27 -33.25 -10.12
CA LEU A 402 7.55 -31.81 -9.92
C LEU A 402 8.73 -31.51 -8.96
N ARG A 403 9.55 -32.51 -8.61
CA ARG A 403 10.77 -32.28 -7.80
C ARG A 403 11.91 -31.64 -8.58
N ARG A 404 11.89 -31.69 -9.93
CA ARG A 404 12.96 -31.17 -10.81
C ARG A 404 12.53 -29.99 -11.69
N THR A 405 11.45 -29.32 -11.29
CA THR A 405 10.96 -28.13 -11.96
C THR A 405 10.23 -27.24 -10.95
N HIS A 406 10.09 -25.97 -11.29
CA HIS A 406 9.16 -25.05 -10.63
C HIS A 406 7.90 -24.84 -11.46
N ASP A 407 7.72 -25.60 -12.56
CA ASP A 407 6.48 -25.62 -13.31
C ASP A 407 5.33 -26.23 -12.50
N GLY A 408 4.12 -25.83 -12.85
CA GLY A 408 2.91 -26.38 -12.26
C GLY A 408 2.36 -27.57 -13.04
N MET A 409 1.67 -28.50 -12.38
CA MET A 409 0.88 -29.54 -13.03
C MET A 409 -0.21 -30.05 -12.09
N VAL A 410 -1.41 -30.31 -12.61
CA VAL A 410 -2.47 -30.99 -11.86
C VAL A 410 -2.38 -32.48 -12.15
N SER A 411 -2.28 -33.31 -11.10
CA SER A 411 -2.17 -34.76 -11.25
C SER A 411 -3.45 -35.38 -11.82
N ALA A 412 -3.31 -36.55 -12.45
CA ALA A 412 -4.46 -37.31 -12.98
C ALA A 412 -5.53 -37.56 -11.90
N ASP A 413 -5.12 -37.95 -10.70
CA ASP A 413 -6.03 -38.18 -9.56
C ASP A 413 -6.81 -36.91 -9.18
N GLN A 414 -6.19 -35.73 -9.25
CA GLN A 414 -6.85 -34.45 -8.99
C GLN A 414 -7.82 -34.08 -10.11
N LEU A 415 -7.47 -34.35 -11.38
CA LEU A 415 -8.36 -34.13 -12.52
C LEU A 415 -9.61 -35.03 -12.44
N GLU A 416 -9.43 -36.31 -12.09
CA GLU A 416 -10.55 -37.24 -11.85
C GLU A 416 -11.40 -36.80 -10.64
N TRP A 417 -10.76 -36.25 -9.60
CA TRP A 417 -11.47 -35.68 -8.46
C TRP A 417 -12.31 -34.46 -8.86
N LEU A 418 -11.76 -33.54 -9.66
CA LEU A 418 -12.46 -32.36 -10.17
C LEU A 418 -13.65 -32.75 -11.04
N GLU A 419 -13.48 -33.71 -11.96
CA GLU A 419 -14.54 -34.20 -12.85
C GLU A 419 -15.76 -34.76 -12.07
N ARG A 420 -15.52 -35.33 -10.89
CA ARG A 420 -16.62 -35.80 -10.01
C ARG A 420 -17.19 -34.71 -9.12
N THR A 421 -16.41 -33.69 -8.79
CA THR A 421 -16.76 -32.72 -7.73
C THR A 421 -17.42 -31.46 -8.30
N LEU A 422 -16.88 -30.91 -9.39
CA LEU A 422 -17.41 -29.68 -10.00
C LEU A 422 -18.90 -29.74 -10.40
N PRO A 423 -19.47 -30.87 -10.89
CA PRO A 423 -20.90 -30.95 -11.22
C PRO A 423 -21.86 -30.64 -10.07
N ASP A 424 -21.42 -30.85 -8.83
CA ASP A 424 -22.24 -30.66 -7.63
C ASP A 424 -22.14 -29.23 -7.06
N LEU A 425 -21.25 -28.39 -7.62
CA LEU A 425 -21.02 -27.01 -7.18
C LEU A 425 -21.77 -26.03 -8.07
N SER A 426 -22.32 -24.98 -7.49
CA SER A 426 -23.17 -24.04 -8.25
C SER A 426 -22.42 -22.82 -8.79
N ASN A 427 -21.53 -22.23 -7.97
CA ASN A 427 -20.74 -21.04 -8.32
C ASN A 427 -19.36 -21.11 -7.63
N PRO A 428 -18.54 -22.14 -7.94
CA PRO A 428 -17.29 -22.33 -7.23
C PRO A 428 -16.26 -21.24 -7.55
N VAL A 429 -15.46 -20.87 -6.56
CA VAL A 429 -14.20 -20.15 -6.77
C VAL A 429 -13.08 -21.15 -6.63
N VAL A 430 -12.28 -21.33 -7.67
CA VAL A 430 -11.11 -22.22 -7.62
C VAL A 430 -9.87 -21.41 -7.23
N ILE A 431 -9.05 -21.95 -6.33
CA ILE A 431 -7.75 -21.40 -5.99
C ILE A 431 -6.65 -22.40 -6.35
N MET A 432 -5.62 -21.90 -7.01
CA MET A 432 -4.45 -22.67 -7.42
C MET A 432 -3.24 -21.75 -7.52
N HIS A 433 -2.03 -22.28 -7.35
CA HIS A 433 -0.84 -21.43 -7.39
C HIS A 433 -0.49 -20.92 -8.80
N HIS A 434 -0.28 -21.83 -9.74
CA HIS A 434 0.14 -21.49 -11.09
C HIS A 434 -1.00 -20.98 -11.96
N ASN A 435 -0.68 -20.14 -12.95
CA ASN A 435 -1.65 -19.44 -13.78
C ASN A 435 -2.26 -20.29 -14.90
N THR A 436 -3.32 -19.78 -15.54
CA THR A 436 -3.93 -20.43 -16.71
C THR A 436 -3.17 -20.08 -18.00
N PRO A 437 -3.34 -20.86 -19.08
CA PRO A 437 -2.73 -20.56 -20.38
C PRO A 437 -3.02 -19.14 -20.87
N SER A 438 -4.23 -18.63 -20.66
CA SER A 438 -4.62 -17.29 -21.10
C SER A 438 -3.84 -16.17 -20.42
N MET A 439 -3.45 -16.32 -19.16
CA MET A 439 -2.57 -15.36 -18.49
C MET A 439 -1.14 -15.45 -19.03
N TYR A 440 -0.64 -16.66 -19.24
CA TYR A 440 0.67 -16.87 -19.85
C TYR A 440 0.76 -16.35 -21.28
N ASP A 441 -0.33 -16.43 -22.05
CA ASP A 441 -0.41 -15.87 -23.40
C ASP A 441 -0.32 -14.34 -23.38
N GLN A 442 -1.04 -13.67 -22.47
CA GLN A 442 -0.91 -12.22 -22.28
C GLN A 442 0.53 -11.83 -21.87
N LEU A 443 1.19 -12.62 -21.02
CA LEU A 443 2.57 -12.39 -20.63
C LEU A 443 3.53 -12.60 -21.82
N ARG A 444 3.31 -13.64 -22.63
CA ARG A 444 4.13 -13.93 -23.81
C ARG A 444 4.02 -12.83 -24.86
N GLU A 445 2.80 -12.34 -25.13
CA GLU A 445 2.60 -11.20 -26.02
C GLU A 445 3.35 -9.94 -25.54
N TYR A 446 3.39 -9.72 -24.22
CA TYR A 446 4.17 -8.63 -23.63
C TYR A 446 5.69 -8.82 -23.77
N ILE A 447 6.18 -10.03 -23.50
CA ILE A 447 7.60 -10.39 -23.69
C ILE A 447 8.00 -10.16 -25.16
N ASP A 448 7.24 -10.72 -26.10
CA ASP A 448 7.54 -10.64 -27.54
C ASP A 448 7.52 -9.20 -28.07
N SER A 449 6.65 -8.34 -27.51
CA SER A 449 6.47 -6.96 -27.98
C SER A 449 7.41 -5.93 -27.35
N ALA A 450 7.79 -6.11 -26.08
CA ALA A 450 8.45 -5.06 -25.29
C ALA A 450 9.68 -5.52 -24.51
N HIS A 451 9.82 -6.81 -24.21
CA HIS A 451 10.88 -7.35 -23.35
C HIS A 451 11.41 -8.71 -23.83
N PRO A 452 11.94 -8.83 -25.06
CA PRO A 452 12.42 -10.12 -25.60
C PRO A 452 13.59 -10.72 -24.81
N GLU A 453 14.25 -9.93 -23.94
CA GLU A 453 15.28 -10.37 -23.00
C GLU A 453 14.72 -11.12 -21.78
N MET A 454 13.45 -10.93 -21.44
CA MET A 454 12.81 -11.55 -20.29
C MET A 454 12.58 -13.05 -20.55
N SER A 455 13.00 -13.87 -19.59
CA SER A 455 12.65 -15.30 -19.60
C SER A 455 11.21 -15.51 -19.16
N MET A 456 10.53 -16.46 -19.80
CA MET A 456 9.23 -16.93 -19.34
C MET A 456 9.38 -17.58 -17.95
N PRO A 457 8.64 -17.13 -16.93
CA PRO A 457 8.58 -17.83 -15.64
C PRO A 457 8.06 -19.27 -15.82
N PRO A 458 8.22 -20.15 -14.81
CA PRO A 458 7.66 -21.49 -14.87
C PRO A 458 6.17 -21.47 -15.22
N THR A 459 5.69 -22.48 -15.95
CA THR A 459 4.31 -22.49 -16.47
C THR A 459 3.55 -23.73 -16.04
N THR A 460 2.23 -23.71 -16.21
CA THR A 460 1.40 -24.90 -15.98
C THR A 460 1.55 -25.88 -17.14
N ARG A 461 2.10 -27.06 -16.87
CA ARG A 461 2.21 -28.20 -17.79
C ARG A 461 0.86 -28.86 -17.99
N GLU A 462 0.61 -29.31 -19.23
CA GLU A 462 -0.55 -30.11 -19.63
C GLU A 462 -1.90 -29.53 -19.13
N PRO A 463 -2.15 -28.21 -19.35
CA PRO A 463 -3.32 -27.53 -18.78
C PRO A 463 -4.63 -27.87 -19.49
N GLU A 464 -4.60 -28.58 -20.62
CA GLU A 464 -5.75 -28.73 -21.52
C GLU A 464 -6.94 -29.38 -20.82
N ARG A 465 -6.69 -30.47 -20.07
CA ARG A 465 -7.76 -31.19 -19.36
C ARG A 465 -8.32 -30.37 -18.20
N LEU A 466 -7.48 -29.58 -17.52
CA LEU A 466 -7.93 -28.69 -16.46
C LEU A 466 -8.86 -27.61 -17.00
N CYS A 467 -8.45 -26.93 -18.07
CA CYS A 467 -9.27 -25.92 -18.74
C CYS A 467 -10.57 -26.51 -19.28
N GLU A 468 -10.54 -27.70 -19.88
CA GLU A 468 -11.76 -28.40 -20.35
C GLU A 468 -12.76 -28.64 -19.21
N LEU A 469 -12.29 -29.05 -18.03
CA LEU A 469 -13.15 -29.25 -16.86
C LEU A 469 -13.76 -27.93 -16.37
N PHE A 470 -12.97 -26.86 -16.32
CA PHE A 470 -13.47 -25.54 -15.93
C PHE A 470 -14.52 -25.00 -16.90
N GLU A 471 -14.31 -25.16 -18.22
CA GLU A 471 -15.30 -24.78 -19.23
C GLU A 471 -16.56 -25.66 -19.17
N THR A 472 -16.39 -26.98 -19.06
CA THR A 472 -17.50 -27.95 -19.05
C THR A 472 -18.43 -27.76 -17.85
N HIS A 473 -17.86 -27.40 -16.70
CA HIS A 473 -18.59 -27.20 -15.44
C HIS A 473 -18.82 -25.74 -15.10
N ASP A 474 -18.63 -24.82 -16.06
CA ASP A 474 -18.99 -23.42 -15.94
C ASP A 474 -18.39 -22.73 -14.69
N VAL A 475 -17.11 -23.01 -14.43
CA VAL A 475 -16.35 -22.42 -13.31
C VAL A 475 -16.18 -20.91 -13.56
N PRO A 476 -16.75 -20.02 -12.74
CA PRO A 476 -16.76 -18.59 -13.05
C PRO A 476 -15.44 -17.90 -12.74
N LEU A 477 -14.74 -18.29 -11.66
CA LEU A 477 -13.57 -17.57 -11.14
C LEU A 477 -12.48 -18.51 -10.66
N VAL A 478 -11.25 -18.23 -11.09
CA VAL A 478 -10.01 -18.86 -10.63
C VAL A 478 -9.10 -17.77 -10.07
N LEU A 479 -8.55 -17.99 -8.88
CA LEU A 479 -7.60 -17.08 -8.22
C LEU A 479 -6.22 -17.73 -8.22
N THR A 480 -5.20 -16.99 -8.66
CA THR A 480 -3.83 -17.50 -8.87
C THR A 480 -2.76 -16.54 -8.36
N GLY A 481 -1.54 -17.05 -8.14
CA GLY A 481 -0.36 -16.29 -7.71
C GLY A 481 0.77 -16.40 -8.74
N HIS A 482 1.97 -16.75 -8.26
CA HIS A 482 3.15 -17.25 -9.00
C HIS A 482 3.88 -16.23 -9.88
N LEU A 483 3.16 -15.45 -10.69
CA LEU A 483 3.77 -14.43 -11.55
C LEU A 483 4.16 -13.15 -10.79
N HIS A 484 3.75 -13.02 -9.52
CA HIS A 484 3.96 -11.82 -8.70
C HIS A 484 3.41 -10.55 -9.39
N ILE A 485 2.31 -10.64 -10.12
CA ILE A 485 1.69 -9.51 -10.84
C ILE A 485 0.19 -9.44 -10.54
N LEU A 486 -0.39 -8.29 -10.83
CA LEU A 486 -1.84 -8.13 -10.94
C LEU A 486 -2.25 -8.53 -12.35
N GLY A 487 -3.32 -9.31 -12.51
CA GLY A 487 -3.77 -9.73 -13.83
C GLY A 487 -5.23 -10.16 -13.85
N VAL A 488 -5.87 -9.98 -15.01
CA VAL A 488 -7.17 -10.57 -15.32
C VAL A 488 -7.08 -11.24 -16.69
N ALA A 489 -7.44 -12.51 -16.76
CA ALA A 489 -7.53 -13.26 -18.02
C ALA A 489 -8.88 -13.98 -18.11
N ALA A 490 -9.22 -14.40 -19.32
CA ALA A 490 -10.48 -15.07 -19.62
C ALA A 490 -10.26 -16.22 -20.60
N PHE A 491 -10.92 -17.34 -20.35
CA PHE A 491 -11.11 -18.44 -21.30
C PHE A 491 -12.49 -19.05 -21.03
N GLY A 492 -13.27 -19.25 -22.09
CA GLY A 492 -14.66 -19.68 -21.96
C GLY A 492 -15.45 -18.84 -20.93
N PRO A 493 -16.19 -19.48 -20.00
CA PRO A 493 -16.93 -18.80 -18.93
C PRO A 493 -16.03 -18.35 -17.77
N THR A 494 -14.78 -18.82 -17.72
CA THR A 494 -13.90 -18.63 -16.58
C THR A 494 -13.15 -17.31 -16.68
N ARG A 495 -13.01 -16.65 -15.53
CA ARG A 495 -12.13 -15.52 -15.31
C ARG A 495 -11.01 -15.93 -14.37
N GLU A 496 -9.78 -15.63 -14.73
CA GLU A 496 -8.65 -15.73 -13.83
C GLU A 496 -8.34 -14.34 -13.27
N VAL A 497 -8.19 -14.23 -11.95
CA VAL A 497 -7.62 -13.04 -11.30
C VAL A 497 -6.30 -13.44 -10.64
N THR A 498 -5.20 -12.86 -11.12
CA THR A 498 -3.87 -13.06 -10.54
C THR A 498 -3.62 -12.05 -9.43
N VAL A 499 -3.19 -12.58 -8.30
CA VAL A 499 -2.91 -11.86 -7.06
C VAL A 499 -1.41 -11.54 -7.02
N PRO A 500 -1.00 -10.31 -6.68
CA PRO A 500 0.41 -9.96 -6.61
C PRO A 500 1.05 -10.58 -5.37
N ALA A 501 2.37 -10.68 -5.39
CA ALA A 501 3.11 -11.10 -4.23
C ALA A 501 3.01 -10.08 -3.10
N THR A 502 2.86 -10.50 -1.84
CA THR A 502 2.95 -9.57 -0.71
C THR A 502 4.40 -9.14 -0.43
N CYS A 503 5.40 -9.87 -0.95
CA CYS A 503 6.81 -9.55 -0.70
C CYS A 503 7.40 -8.52 -1.69
N SER A 504 7.00 -8.54 -2.95
CA SER A 504 7.65 -7.77 -4.04
C SER A 504 6.67 -6.89 -4.81
N TYR A 505 7.14 -5.81 -5.42
CA TYR A 505 6.29 -4.89 -6.19
C TYR A 505 5.41 -5.62 -7.21
N PRO A 506 4.09 -5.32 -7.35
CA PRO A 506 3.32 -4.30 -6.64
C PRO A 506 2.76 -4.90 -5.34
N GLN A 507 3.53 -4.83 -4.27
CA GLN A 507 3.28 -5.65 -3.11
C GLN A 507 1.94 -5.34 -2.47
N GLY A 508 1.10 -6.36 -2.36
CA GLY A 508 -0.27 -6.20 -1.91
C GLY A 508 -1.00 -7.52 -1.87
N TYR A 509 -2.30 -7.44 -1.65
CA TYR A 509 -3.23 -8.55 -1.72
C TYR A 509 -4.48 -8.10 -2.50
N VAL A 510 -5.39 -9.03 -2.80
CA VAL A 510 -6.63 -8.71 -3.52
C VAL A 510 -7.83 -8.97 -2.61
N LEU A 511 -8.66 -7.96 -2.42
CA LEU A 511 -9.98 -8.10 -1.81
C LEU A 511 -10.99 -8.51 -2.87
N VAL A 512 -11.63 -9.66 -2.67
CA VAL A 512 -12.65 -10.19 -3.56
C VAL A 512 -13.99 -10.12 -2.83
N ASP A 513 -14.81 -9.16 -3.22
CA ASP A 513 -16.20 -9.02 -2.76
C ASP A 513 -17.13 -9.76 -3.70
N ILE A 514 -17.87 -10.74 -3.19
CA ILE A 514 -18.83 -11.55 -3.93
C ILE A 514 -20.20 -11.26 -3.33
N GLY A 515 -21.14 -10.76 -4.12
CA GLY A 515 -22.47 -10.42 -3.64
C GLY A 515 -23.55 -10.65 -4.69
N PRO A 516 -24.78 -10.16 -4.45
CA PRO A 516 -25.91 -10.42 -5.35
C PRO A 516 -25.72 -9.85 -6.75
N GLU A 517 -24.99 -8.74 -6.86
CA GLU A 517 -24.80 -7.99 -8.11
C GLU A 517 -23.57 -8.44 -8.93
N GLY A 518 -22.75 -9.36 -8.40
CA GLY A 518 -21.54 -9.83 -9.05
C GLY A 518 -20.36 -9.96 -8.10
N THR A 519 -19.16 -10.02 -8.67
CA THR A 519 -17.89 -10.07 -7.96
C THR A 519 -17.04 -8.85 -8.29
N ALA A 520 -16.41 -8.25 -7.29
CA ALA A 520 -15.43 -7.17 -7.47
C ALA A 520 -14.08 -7.56 -6.84
N ALA A 521 -13.02 -7.55 -7.64
CA ALA A 521 -11.65 -7.76 -7.19
C ALA A 521 -10.91 -6.41 -7.10
N ARG A 522 -10.36 -6.08 -5.93
CA ARG A 522 -9.67 -4.81 -5.67
C ARG A 522 -8.28 -5.03 -5.11
N TYR A 523 -7.30 -4.31 -5.63
CA TYR A 523 -5.94 -4.34 -5.15
C TYR A 523 -5.80 -3.52 -3.87
N ALA A 524 -5.22 -4.13 -2.83
CA ALA A 524 -4.89 -3.49 -1.56
C ALA A 524 -3.38 -3.55 -1.33
N PRO A 525 -2.66 -2.40 -1.34
CA PRO A 525 -1.22 -2.39 -1.06
C PRO A 525 -0.96 -2.69 0.41
N VAL A 526 0.10 -3.47 0.70
CA VAL A 526 0.51 -3.82 2.08
C VAL A 526 1.56 -2.86 2.66
N THR A 527 1.77 -1.72 1.99
CA THR A 527 2.72 -0.70 2.41
C THR A 527 2.38 0.65 1.77
N THR A 528 2.97 1.71 2.30
CA THR A 528 2.91 3.07 1.75
C THR A 528 3.49 3.18 0.33
N SER A 529 3.22 4.29 -0.36
CA SER A 529 3.80 4.57 -1.68
C SER A 529 5.34 4.57 -1.68
N GLU A 530 5.98 4.90 -0.57
CA GLU A 530 7.44 4.82 -0.42
C GLU A 530 7.91 3.37 -0.39
N GLY A 531 7.27 2.51 0.40
CA GLY A 531 7.55 1.08 0.38
C GLY A 531 7.28 0.47 -1.00
N MET A 532 6.23 0.90 -1.71
CA MET A 532 5.99 0.52 -3.10
C MET A 532 7.12 1.00 -4.02
N THR A 533 7.64 2.21 -3.81
CA THR A 533 8.76 2.77 -4.59
C THR A 533 10.06 2.00 -4.32
N GLU A 534 10.34 1.67 -3.06
CA GLU A 534 11.48 0.82 -2.65
C GLU A 534 11.39 -0.54 -3.36
N ALA A 535 10.24 -1.22 -3.27
CA ALA A 535 10.06 -2.51 -3.90
C ALA A 535 10.11 -2.45 -5.43
N HIS A 536 9.57 -1.40 -6.03
CA HIS A 536 9.68 -1.17 -7.47
C HIS A 536 11.15 -1.01 -7.87
N ALA A 537 11.92 -0.20 -7.14
CA ALA A 537 13.34 -0.01 -7.39
C ALA A 537 14.16 -1.30 -7.21
N ALA A 538 13.88 -2.05 -6.14
CA ALA A 538 14.52 -3.33 -5.86
C ALA A 538 14.21 -4.37 -6.95
N ARG A 539 12.93 -4.57 -7.29
CA ARG A 539 12.52 -5.56 -8.30
C ARG A 539 13.04 -5.19 -9.69
N ARG A 540 12.99 -3.91 -10.08
CA ARG A 540 13.47 -3.43 -11.39
C ARG A 540 14.98 -3.67 -11.61
N THR A 541 15.76 -3.80 -10.54
CA THR A 541 17.22 -4.04 -10.64
C THR A 541 17.61 -5.52 -10.50
N GLY A 542 16.64 -6.42 -10.33
CA GLY A 542 16.83 -7.86 -10.15
C GLY A 542 17.02 -8.68 -11.43
N GLY A 543 17.50 -8.07 -12.51
CA GLY A 543 17.66 -8.70 -13.83
C GLY A 543 16.46 -8.53 -14.76
N ASP A 544 16.62 -9.00 -16.01
CA ASP A 544 15.70 -8.77 -17.13
C ASP A 544 14.26 -9.22 -16.83
N THR A 545 14.09 -10.44 -16.32
CA THR A 545 12.77 -10.95 -15.93
C THR A 545 12.13 -10.13 -14.82
N SER A 546 12.90 -9.75 -13.80
CA SER A 546 12.39 -8.93 -12.69
C SER A 546 11.99 -7.54 -13.17
N GLN A 547 12.77 -6.93 -14.07
CA GLN A 547 12.48 -5.66 -14.70
C GLN A 547 11.20 -5.73 -15.56
N GLY A 548 11.08 -6.73 -16.43
CA GLY A 548 9.90 -6.92 -17.28
C GLY A 548 8.63 -7.11 -16.46
N LEU A 549 8.64 -8.00 -15.46
CA LEU A 549 7.47 -8.19 -14.59
C LEU A 549 7.13 -6.93 -13.77
N THR A 550 8.13 -6.15 -13.36
CA THR A 550 7.90 -4.87 -12.66
C THR A 550 7.14 -3.89 -13.55
N ALA A 551 7.58 -3.75 -14.81
CA ALA A 551 6.93 -2.87 -15.78
C ALA A 551 5.52 -3.36 -16.14
N PHE A 552 5.34 -4.67 -16.35
CA PHE A 552 4.05 -5.28 -16.63
C PHE A 552 3.04 -5.02 -15.50
N ALA A 553 3.46 -5.24 -14.26
CA ALA A 553 2.65 -4.98 -13.08
C ALA A 553 2.28 -3.50 -12.94
N ALA A 554 3.23 -2.59 -13.15
CA ALA A 554 2.99 -1.14 -13.04
C ALA A 554 1.97 -0.65 -14.07
N ILE A 555 2.08 -1.11 -15.32
CA ILE A 555 1.15 -0.74 -16.40
C ILE A 555 -0.26 -1.26 -16.11
N ARG A 556 -0.37 -2.50 -15.61
CA ARG A 556 -1.68 -3.08 -15.25
C ARG A 556 -2.34 -2.37 -14.08
N LEU A 557 -1.58 -2.04 -13.04
CA LEU A 557 -2.11 -1.26 -11.93
C LEU A 557 -2.59 0.13 -12.40
N ALA A 558 -1.83 0.79 -13.27
CA ALA A 558 -2.20 2.09 -13.84
C ALA A 558 -3.41 2.01 -14.80
N SER A 559 -3.60 0.89 -15.47
CA SER A 559 -4.70 0.65 -16.42
C SER A 559 -5.97 0.08 -15.79
N SER A 560 -6.05 0.02 -14.46
CA SER A 560 -7.20 -0.57 -13.76
C SER A 560 -8.48 0.29 -13.92
N PRO A 561 -9.68 -0.30 -14.09
CA PRO A 561 -9.94 -1.74 -14.12
C PRO A 561 -9.46 -2.42 -15.40
N LEU A 562 -8.90 -3.63 -15.24
CA LEU A 562 -8.44 -4.48 -16.33
C LEU A 562 -9.60 -5.18 -17.05
N LEU A 563 -10.71 -5.37 -16.34
CA LEU A 563 -11.97 -5.90 -16.86
C LEU A 563 -13.14 -5.32 -16.08
N ASP A 564 -14.18 -4.86 -16.78
CA ASP A 564 -15.43 -4.44 -16.14
C ASP A 564 -16.61 -4.95 -16.98
N GLU A 565 -17.19 -6.07 -16.54
CA GLU A 565 -18.34 -6.71 -17.18
C GLU A 565 -19.67 -6.04 -16.78
N LEU A 566 -19.65 -5.13 -15.80
CA LEU A 566 -20.84 -4.49 -15.25
C LEU A 566 -21.08 -3.09 -15.83
N THR A 567 -20.14 -2.54 -16.61
CA THR A 567 -20.21 -1.18 -17.20
C THR A 567 -21.34 -0.98 -18.23
N ASP A 568 -21.92 -2.05 -18.77
CA ASP A 568 -22.97 -2.00 -19.81
C ASP A 568 -24.39 -2.30 -19.28
N ARG A 569 -24.62 -2.24 -17.97
CA ARG A 569 -25.95 -2.45 -17.34
C ARG A 569 -26.77 -1.19 -17.09
#